data_AF-A0AAW3WJU8-F1
#
_entry.id   AF-A0AAW3WJU8-F1
#
_cell.length_a   1.000
_cell.length_b   1.000
_cell.length_c   1.000
_cell.angle_alpha   90.00
_cell.angle_beta   90.00
_cell.angle_gamma   90.00
#
_symmetry.space_group_name_H-M   'P 1'
#
loop_
_entity.id
_entity.type
_entity.pdbx_description
1 polymer ?
#
loop_
_entity_poly.entity_id
_entity_poly.type
_entity_poly.pdbx_seq_one_letter_code
_entity_poly.pdbx_strand_id
1 'polypeptide(L)' 'MPTKLNKETLVDPLYYPTQSLIASGELKNDIKAVQHHFRIGYNRASRILEHIKHNHPFIEQGCANVIF' A
#
# COMPACT_ATOMS: atom_id res chain seq x y z
N MET A 1 -22.54 -26.38 6.32
CA MET A 1 -22.79 -24.97 5.96
C MET A 1 -21.55 -24.45 5.25
N PRO A 2 -21.57 -24.09 3.95
CA PRO A 2 -20.41 -23.48 3.32
C PRO A 2 -20.32 -22.03 3.82
N THR A 3 -19.21 -21.68 4.46
CA THR A 3 -18.92 -20.33 4.89
C THR A 3 -18.81 -19.44 3.66
N LYS A 4 -19.81 -18.56 3.45
CA LYS A 4 -19.68 -17.43 2.54
C LYS A 4 -18.52 -16.58 3.04
N LEU A 5 -17.35 -16.76 2.44
CA LEU A 5 -16.21 -15.89 2.63
C LEU A 5 -16.63 -14.51 2.10
N ASN A 6 -17.04 -13.63 3.00
CA ASN A 6 -17.35 -12.24 2.67
C ASN A 6 -16.10 -11.65 2.00
N LYS A 7 -16.16 -11.47 0.68
CA LYS A 7 -15.15 -10.77 -0.12
C LYS A 7 -15.34 -9.25 0.02
N GLU A 8 -15.66 -8.77 1.21
CA GLU A 8 -15.29 -7.40 1.53
C GLU A 8 -13.77 -7.44 1.51
N THR A 9 -13.17 -6.82 0.50
CA THR A 9 -11.72 -6.66 0.40
C THR A 9 -11.29 -5.88 1.63
N LEU A 10 -11.06 -6.60 2.73
CA LEU A 10 -10.46 -6.09 3.95
C LEU A 10 -9.11 -5.57 3.53
N VAL A 11 -9.07 -4.27 3.28
CA VAL A 11 -7.85 -3.55 2.96
C VAL A 11 -6.87 -3.86 4.08
N ASP A 12 -5.64 -4.23 3.71
CA ASP A 12 -4.63 -4.56 4.70
C ASP A 12 -4.49 -3.38 5.68
N PRO A 13 -4.47 -3.60 7.01
CA PRO A 13 -4.34 -2.51 7.98
C PRO A 13 -3.10 -1.62 7.74
N LEU A 14 -2.07 -2.15 7.08
CA LEU A 14 -0.85 -1.43 6.74
C LEU A 14 -0.96 -0.64 5.42
N TYR A 15 -2.07 -0.73 4.70
CA TYR A 15 -2.27 -0.03 3.43
C TYR A 15 -2.16 1.49 3.57
N TYR A 16 -3.03 2.12 4.36
CA TYR A 16 -3.04 3.57 4.52
C TYR A 16 -1.74 4.11 5.15
N PRO A 17 -1.16 3.48 6.19
CA PRO A 17 0.16 3.87 6.69
C PRO A 17 1.26 3.79 5.63
N THR A 18 1.33 2.69 4.87
CA THR A 18 2.33 2.52 3.80
C THR A 18 2.17 3.57 2.73
N GLN A 19 0.93 3.83 2.30
CA GLN A 19 0.60 4.85 1.31
C GLN A 19 1.03 6.24 1.77
N SER A 20 0.71 6.62 3.02
CA SER A 20 1.06 7.93 3.57
C SER A 20 2.58 8.13 3.64
N LEU A 21 3.32 7.12 4.06
CA LEU A 21 4.79 7.20 4.16
C LEU A 21 5.47 7.23 2.79
N ILE A 22 4.92 6.54 1.79
CA ILE A 22 5.41 6.63 0.41
C ILE A 22 5.11 8.02 -0.16
N ALA A 23 3.91 8.54 0.06
CA ALA A 23 3.52 9.86 -0.41
C ALA A 23 4.33 11.00 0.24
N SER A 24 4.72 10.86 1.51
CA SER A 24 5.61 11.81 2.19
C SER A 24 7.08 11.67 1.80
N GLY A 25 7.46 10.61 1.08
CA GLY A 25 8.85 10.30 0.72
C GLY A 25 9.68 9.69 1.86
N GLU A 26 9.08 9.45 3.03
CA GLU A 26 9.72 8.81 4.18
C GLU A 26 9.97 7.31 3.96
N LEU A 27 9.18 6.67 3.10
CA LEU A 27 9.34 5.28 2.73
C LEU A 27 9.47 5.15 1.21
N LYS A 28 10.48 4.42 0.75
CA LYS A 28 10.62 4.13 -0.68
C LYS A 28 9.49 3.22 -1.14
N ASN A 29 8.95 3.47 -2.34
CA ASN A 29 8.03 2.58 -3.03
C ASN A 29 8.76 1.32 -3.54
N ASP A 30 9.25 0.51 -2.62
CA ASP A 30 10.01 -0.72 -2.88
C ASP A 30 9.59 -1.80 -1.88
N ILE A 31 9.48 -3.04 -2.34
CA ILE A 31 9.00 -4.16 -1.52
C ILE A 31 9.92 -4.37 -0.32
N LYS A 32 11.25 -4.33 -0.51
CA LYS A 32 12.19 -4.55 0.60
C LYS A 32 12.08 -3.44 1.63
N ALA A 33 11.94 -2.18 1.20
CA ALA A 33 11.75 -1.05 2.11
C ALA A 33 10.51 -1.24 3.00
N VAL A 34 9.36 -1.62 2.41
CA VAL A 34 8.12 -1.91 3.14
C VAL A 34 8.29 -3.11 4.09
N GLN A 35 8.93 -4.18 3.63
CA GLN A 35 9.23 -5.35 4.46
C GLN A 35 10.06 -4.99 5.68
N HIS A 36 11.13 -4.22 5.51
CA HIS A 36 12.02 -3.83 6.60
C HIS A 36 11.34 -2.85 7.56
N HIS A 37 10.59 -1.88 7.05
CA HIS A 37 9.91 -0.89 7.87
C HIS A 37 8.83 -1.52 8.78
N PHE A 38 7.96 -2.35 8.20
CA PHE A 38 6.85 -2.97 8.94
C PHE A 38 7.14 -4.36 9.50
N ARG A 39 8.33 -4.92 9.22
CA ARG A 39 8.72 -6.29 9.58
C ARG A 39 7.71 -7.34 9.11
N ILE A 40 7.32 -7.24 7.84
CA ILE A 40 6.35 -8.15 7.21
C ILE A 40 6.97 -9.01 6.11
N GLY A 41 6.31 -10.13 5.81
CA GLY A 41 6.70 -11.03 4.72
C GLY A 41 6.50 -10.41 3.33
N TYR A 42 7.27 -10.93 2.36
CA TYR A 42 7.30 -10.45 0.97
C TYR A 42 5.91 -10.38 0.34
N ASN A 43 5.14 -11.47 0.44
CA ASN A 43 3.81 -11.56 -0.18
C ASN A 43 2.86 -10.47 0.34
N ARG A 44 2.94 -10.11 1.62
CA ARG A 44 2.09 -9.08 2.21
C ARG A 44 2.50 -7.69 1.71
N ALA A 45 3.80 -7.39 1.72
CA ALA A 45 4.33 -6.14 1.19
C ALA A 45 4.02 -5.96 -0.31
N SER A 46 4.21 -7.01 -1.12
CA SER A 46 3.90 -6.99 -2.56
C SER A 46 2.42 -6.67 -2.80
N ARG A 47 1.50 -7.34 -2.09
CA ARG A 47 0.07 -7.11 -2.24
C ARG A 47 -0.33 -5.69 -1.83
N ILE A 48 0.27 -5.13 -0.77
CA ILE A 48 0.02 -3.75 -0.36
C ILE A 48 0.46 -2.79 -1.48
N LEU A 49 1.68 -2.95 -2.00
CA LEU A 49 2.21 -2.06 -3.05
C LEU A 49 1.44 -2.19 -4.37
N GLU A 50 1.06 -3.40 -4.77
CA GLU A 50 0.18 -3.63 -5.93
C GLU A 50 -1.15 -2.90 -5.76
N HIS A 51 -1.73 -2.95 -4.56
CA HIS A 51 -2.99 -2.30 -4.26
C HIS A 51 -2.84 -0.77 -4.23
N ILE A 52 -1.69 -0.24 -3.79
CA ILE A 52 -1.39 1.20 -3.85
C ILE A 52 -1.24 1.62 -5.32
N LYS A 53 -0.50 0.86 -6.14
CA LYS A 53 -0.29 1.15 -7.57
C LYS A 53 -1.60 1.12 -8.37
N HIS A 54 -2.48 0.17 -8.07
CA HIS A 54 -3.76 0.02 -8.77
C HIS A 54 -4.77 1.12 -8.43
N ASN A 55 -4.82 1.55 -7.17
CA ASN A 55 -5.76 2.58 -6.72
C ASN A 55 -5.21 4.00 -6.87
N HIS A 56 -3.89 4.19 -6.91
CA HIS A 56 -3.22 5.48 -7.03
C HIS A 56 -2.09 5.45 -8.07
N PRO A 57 -2.42 5.47 -9.38
CA PRO A 57 -1.41 5.50 -10.45
C PRO A 57 -0.55 6.77 -10.47
N PHE A 58 -0.90 7.81 -9.70
CA PHE A 58 -0.25 9.13 -9.72
C PHE A 58 0.96 9.29 -8.79
N ILE A 59 1.35 8.27 -8.00
CA ILE A 59 2.52 8.37 -7.11
C ILE A 59 3.85 8.39 -7.91
N GLU A 60 3.82 8.13 -9.23
CA GLU A 60 4.99 8.24 -10.12
C GLU A 60 5.13 9.56 -10.89
N GLN A 61 4.31 10.59 -10.62
CA GLN A 61 4.58 11.93 -11.17
C GLN A 61 4.84 12.92 -10.05
N GLY A 62 6.09 13.38 -9.97
CA GLY A 62 6.49 14.44 -9.07
C GLY A 62 5.56 15.66 -9.19
N CYS A 63 5.30 16.28 -8.04
CA CYS A 63 4.83 17.66 -7.93
C CYS A 63 3.57 18.01 -8.74
N ALA A 64 2.36 17.72 -8.24
CA ALA A 64 1.18 18.54 -8.55
C ALA A 64 0.05 18.33 -7.52
N ASN A 65 -0.23 19.40 -6.76
CA ASN A 65 -1.52 19.74 -6.15
C ASN A 65 -2.32 18.65 -5.44
N VAL A 66 -2.17 18.60 -4.11
CA VAL A 66 -3.26 18.19 -3.21
C VAL A 66 -4.09 19.44 -2.93
N ILE A 67 -5.26 19.54 -3.56
CA ILE A 67 -6.36 20.39 -3.08
C ILE A 67 -7.22 19.50 -2.19
N PHE A 68 -7.51 20.02 -0.99
CA PHE A 68 -8.24 19.42 0.14
C PHE A 68 -9.53 18.70 -0.23
#